data_AF-A0A832CFN6-F1
#
_entry.id   AF-A0A832CFN6-F1
#
_cell.length_a   1.000
_cell.length_b   1.000
_cell.length_c   1.000
_cell.angle_alpha   90.00
_cell.angle_beta   90.00
_cell.angle_gamma   90.00
#
_symmetry.space_group_name_H-M   'P 1'
#
loop_
_entity.id
_entity.type
_entity.pdbx_description
1 polymer ?
#
loop_
_entity_poly.entity_id
_entity_poly.type
_entity_poly.pdbx_seq_one_letter_code
_entity_poly.pdbx_strand_id
1 'polypeptide(L)'
;MYSRVLHIKDNNISRLRVNYRRIRRYIQKKVKNTFEKNRLLEKYRTREKRRVEDIVKKVTTTLVETARVYSADIVRENLRDMKMNSKKVSRKMNYRLQTLPYRKIISNIDYKAYERGSNVIEADAKRSLITCSPCRSVDKRNRIDSKYKCKKREFSLNPHYVACLNLFSHLNDGEIAIRGGKNVPNPKGGLSGVRQFSPQ
;
A
#
# COMPACT_ATOMS: atom_id res chain seq x y z
N MET A 1 -14.53 -18.49 2.35
CA MET A 1 -14.32 -17.10 2.77
C MET A 1 -14.10 -16.25 1.52
N TYR A 2 -14.99 -15.32 1.19
CA TYR A 2 -14.89 -14.51 -0.01
C TYR A 2 -13.88 -13.37 0.21
N SER A 3 -12.73 -13.42 -0.45
CA SER A 3 -11.78 -12.29 -0.47
C SER A 3 -12.30 -11.22 -1.44
N ARG A 4 -12.95 -10.17 -0.94
CA ARG A 4 -13.36 -9.03 -1.75
C ARG A 4 -12.27 -7.97 -1.71
N VAL A 5 -11.65 -7.68 -2.86
CA VAL A 5 -10.66 -6.62 -2.98
C VAL A 5 -11.40 -5.29 -3.19
N LEU A 6 -11.22 -4.37 -2.25
CA LEU A 6 -11.85 -3.05 -2.32
C LEU A 6 -10.86 -2.03 -2.88
N HIS A 7 -11.22 -1.44 -4.02
CA HIS A 7 -10.42 -0.41 -4.66
C HIS A 7 -10.89 0.98 -4.19
N ILE A 8 -10.19 1.55 -3.22
CA ILE A 8 -10.44 2.93 -2.79
C ILE A 8 -9.95 3.86 -3.91
N LYS A 9 -10.88 4.60 -4.55
CA LYS A 9 -10.59 5.46 -5.71
C LYS A 9 -9.43 6.43 -5.45
N ASP A 10 -8.69 6.66 -6.54
CA ASP A 10 -7.49 7.50 -6.64
C ASP A 10 -7.66 8.87 -5.98
N ASN A 11 -7.14 8.96 -4.78
CA ASN A 11 -6.87 10.22 -4.14
C ASN A 11 -5.66 10.82 -4.85
N ASN A 12 -5.92 11.83 -5.69
CA ASN A 12 -4.99 12.44 -6.63
C ASN A 12 -3.81 13.21 -5.98
N ILE A 13 -3.24 12.72 -4.86
CA ILE A 13 -2.08 13.28 -4.15
C ILE A 13 -0.93 13.50 -5.15
N SER A 14 -0.64 12.53 -6.01
CA SER A 14 0.42 12.67 -7.02
C SER A 14 0.18 13.86 -7.96
N ARG A 15 -1.04 14.04 -8.46
CA ARG A 15 -1.39 15.17 -9.34
C ARG A 15 -1.35 16.49 -8.57
N LEU A 16 -1.87 16.51 -7.34
CA LEU A 16 -1.81 17.63 -6.42
C LEU A 16 -0.36 18.09 -6.20
N ARG A 17 0.54 17.17 -5.80
CA ARG A 17 1.97 17.44 -5.58
C ARG A 17 2.65 18.01 -6.83
N VAL A 18 2.30 17.54 -8.02
CA VAL A 18 2.84 18.04 -9.29
C VAL A 18 2.35 19.47 -9.57
N ASN A 19 1.08 19.76 -9.35
CA ASN A 19 0.51 21.10 -9.55
C ASN A 19 1.14 22.11 -8.60
N TYR A 20 1.24 21.79 -7.31
CA TYR A 20 1.88 22.67 -6.33
C TYR A 20 3.39 22.86 -6.59
N ARG A 21 4.07 21.84 -7.13
CA ARG A 21 5.46 21.99 -7.60
C ARG A 21 5.58 23.01 -8.73
N ARG A 22 4.64 23.01 -9.68
CA ARG A 22 4.60 24.00 -10.78
C ARG A 22 4.39 25.41 -10.23
N ILE A 23 3.46 25.58 -9.30
CA ILE A 23 3.19 26.87 -8.63
C ILE A 23 4.45 27.37 -7.93
N ARG A 24 5.11 26.54 -7.12
CA ARG A 24 6.37 26.93 -6.43
C ARG A 24 7.45 27.37 -7.41
N ARG A 25 7.67 26.62 -8.49
CA ARG A 25 8.65 26.96 -9.52
C ARG A 25 8.33 28.28 -10.22
N TYR A 26 7.04 28.51 -10.50
CA TYR A 26 6.59 29.75 -11.11
C TYR A 26 6.89 30.94 -10.19
N ILE A 27 6.54 30.85 -8.91
CA ILE A 27 6.82 31.88 -7.89
C ILE A 27 8.34 32.15 -7.82
N GLN A 28 9.13 31.09 -7.70
CA GLN A 28 10.60 31.19 -7.63
C GLN A 28 11.21 31.87 -8.87
N LYS A 29 10.64 31.68 -10.06
CA LYS A 29 11.13 32.26 -11.31
C LYS A 29 10.67 33.70 -11.54
N LYS A 30 9.43 34.03 -11.16
CA LYS A 30 8.77 35.29 -11.54
C LYS A 30 8.81 36.36 -10.45
N VAL A 31 8.86 35.99 -9.17
CA VAL A 31 8.81 36.95 -8.06
C VAL A 31 10.22 37.35 -7.67
N LYS A 32 10.59 38.61 -7.96
CA LYS A 32 11.92 39.17 -7.65
C LYS A 32 12.05 39.56 -6.18
N ASN A 33 11.01 40.19 -5.62
CA ASN A 33 11.01 40.61 -4.22
C ASN A 33 11.05 39.38 -3.28
N THR A 34 12.08 39.32 -2.43
CA THR A 34 12.33 38.19 -1.54
C THR A 34 11.24 38.01 -0.49
N PHE A 35 10.71 39.10 0.07
CA PHE A 35 9.65 39.06 1.08
C PHE A 35 8.36 38.48 0.51
N GLU A 36 7.88 39.03 -0.61
CA GLU A 36 6.68 38.56 -1.30
C GLU A 36 6.82 37.10 -1.78
N LYS A 37 8.00 36.74 -2.29
CA LYS A 37 8.32 35.36 -2.68
C LYS A 37 8.16 34.40 -1.50
N ASN A 38 8.74 34.72 -0.35
CA ASN A 38 8.67 33.87 0.84
C ASN A 38 7.23 33.76 1.36
N ARG A 39 6.50 34.88 1.40
CA ARG A 39 5.08 34.92 1.78
C ARG A 39 4.23 34.02 0.89
N LEU A 40 4.40 34.10 -0.43
CA LEU A 40 3.67 33.26 -1.38
C LEU A 40 4.06 31.78 -1.25
N LEU A 41 5.36 31.48 -1.10
CA LEU A 41 5.82 30.10 -0.91
C LEU A 41 5.21 29.47 0.35
N GLU A 42 5.16 30.20 1.46
CA GLU A 42 4.55 29.71 2.70
C GLU A 42 3.03 29.54 2.57
N LYS A 43 2.34 30.50 1.94
CA LYS A 43 0.90 30.39 1.63
C LYS A 43 0.58 29.09 0.89
N TYR A 44 1.33 28.80 -0.18
CA TYR A 44 1.09 27.59 -0.98
C TYR A 44 1.62 26.31 -0.32
N ARG A 45 2.67 26.39 0.50
CA ARG A 45 3.14 25.26 1.32
C ARG A 45 2.07 24.82 2.30
N THR A 46 1.51 25.76 3.07
CA THR A 46 0.45 25.49 4.03
C THR A 46 -0.80 24.97 3.33
N ARG A 47 -1.18 25.54 2.18
CA ARG A 47 -2.34 25.06 1.40
C ARG A 47 -2.15 23.63 0.86
N GLU A 48 -0.96 23.31 0.36
CA GLU A 48 -0.63 21.94 -0.06
C GLU A 48 -0.70 20.96 1.11
N LYS A 49 -0.08 21.32 2.25
CA LYS A 49 -0.06 20.50 3.46
C LYS A 49 -1.48 20.14 3.90
N ARG A 50 -2.36 21.14 4.04
CA ARG A 50 -3.76 20.94 4.44
C ARG A 50 -4.52 20.01 3.49
N ARG A 51 -4.37 20.19 2.18
CA ARG A 51 -5.03 19.33 1.18
C ARG A 51 -4.52 17.89 1.21
N VAL A 52 -3.21 17.69 1.35
CA VAL A 52 -2.63 16.35 1.47
C VAL A 52 -3.11 15.68 2.75
N GLU A 53 -3.17 16.41 3.87
CA GLU A 53 -3.66 15.90 5.14
C GLU A 53 -5.14 15.52 5.09
N ASP A 54 -5.99 16.37 4.51
CA ASP A 54 -7.42 16.07 4.33
C ASP A 54 -7.63 14.77 3.54
N ILE A 55 -6.92 14.63 2.41
CA ILE A 55 -6.96 13.43 1.59
C ILE A 55 -6.52 12.19 2.39
N VAL A 56 -5.39 12.26 3.10
CA VAL A 56 -4.89 11.15 3.91
C VAL A 56 -5.89 10.77 4.98
N LYS A 57 -6.48 11.76 5.66
CA LYS A 57 -7.50 11.52 6.68
C LYS A 57 -8.72 10.82 6.08
N LYS A 58 -9.25 11.28 4.95
CA LYS A 58 -10.40 10.64 4.29
C LYS A 58 -10.12 9.20 3.90
N VAL A 59 -9.00 8.94 3.21
CA VAL A 59 -8.61 7.58 2.80
C VAL A 59 -8.51 6.63 3.98
N THR A 60 -7.80 7.05 5.03
CA THR A 60 -7.56 6.19 6.19
C THR A 60 -8.81 5.97 7.02
N THR A 61 -9.70 6.98 7.13
CA THR A 61 -11.01 6.80 7.74
C THR A 61 -11.84 5.78 6.97
N THR A 62 -12.00 5.96 5.65
CA THR A 62 -12.75 5.02 4.82
C THR A 62 -12.19 3.61 4.89
N LEU A 63 -10.86 3.46 4.90
CA LEU A 63 -10.21 2.15 5.02
C LEU A 63 -10.57 1.44 6.33
N VAL A 64 -10.46 2.14 7.47
CA VAL A 64 -10.75 1.56 8.79
C VAL A 64 -12.24 1.29 8.97
N GLU A 65 -13.10 2.19 8.50
CA GLU A 65 -14.56 1.98 8.53
C GLU A 65 -14.97 0.77 7.70
N THR A 66 -14.35 0.62 6.52
CA THR A 66 -14.55 -0.54 5.67
C THR A 66 -14.14 -1.82 6.40
N ALA A 67 -12.95 -1.85 7.00
CA ALA A 67 -12.47 -3.00 7.77
C ALA A 67 -13.45 -3.36 8.91
N ARG A 68 -13.94 -2.36 9.64
CA ARG A 68 -14.94 -2.54 10.70
C ARG A 68 -16.25 -3.11 10.19
N VAL A 69 -16.80 -2.58 9.09
CA VAL A 69 -18.07 -3.07 8.50
C VAL A 69 -17.97 -4.55 8.12
N TYR A 70 -16.80 -4.98 7.64
CA TYR A 70 -16.56 -6.37 7.27
C TYR A 70 -16.01 -7.24 8.41
N SER A 71 -15.89 -6.71 9.64
CA SER A 71 -15.26 -7.40 10.78
C SER A 71 -13.89 -8.01 10.39
N ALA A 72 -13.09 -7.24 9.66
CA ALA A 72 -11.82 -7.67 9.09
C ALA A 72 -10.65 -6.95 9.76
N ASP A 73 -9.53 -7.66 9.90
CA ASP A 73 -8.27 -7.07 10.34
C ASP A 73 -7.57 -6.32 9.20
N ILE A 74 -6.84 -5.26 9.55
CA ILE A 74 -6.07 -4.47 8.59
C ILE A 74 -4.65 -5.01 8.53
N VAL A 75 -4.24 -5.47 7.36
CA VAL A 75 -2.87 -5.94 7.13
C VAL A 75 -2.09 -4.88 6.38
N ARG A 76 -0.91 -4.50 6.90
CA ARG A 76 0.00 -3.57 6.22
C ARG A 76 1.43 -4.08 6.18
N GLU A 77 2.13 -3.74 5.10
CA GLU A 77 3.57 -3.98 4.99
C GLU A 77 4.33 -3.07 5.97
N ASN A 78 5.40 -3.58 6.57
CA ASN A 78 6.36 -2.73 7.29
C ASN A 78 7.23 -1.99 6.27
N LEU A 79 6.98 -0.69 6.09
CA LEU A 79 7.76 0.14 5.16
C LEU A 79 8.57 1.22 5.88
N ARG A 80 8.95 0.99 7.15
CA ARG A 80 9.78 1.92 7.95
C ARG A 80 11.12 2.24 7.27
N ASP A 81 11.70 1.28 6.52
CA ASP A 81 13.04 1.38 5.92
C ASP A 81 13.05 1.47 4.38
N MET A 82 11.94 1.87 3.75
CA MET A 82 11.95 2.05 2.30
C MET A 82 12.92 3.16 1.89
N LYS A 83 14.00 2.76 1.19
CA LYS A 83 14.88 3.67 0.46
C LYS A 83 14.10 4.29 -0.70
N MET A 84 13.47 5.44 -0.46
CA MET A 84 12.67 6.21 -1.44
C MET A 84 13.49 6.76 -2.63
N ASN A 85 14.83 6.62 -2.59
CA ASN A 85 15.76 7.14 -3.59
C ASN A 85 16.51 5.99 -4.24
N SER A 86 16.30 5.81 -5.54
CA SER A 86 17.09 4.87 -6.34
C SER A 86 17.67 5.56 -7.57
N LYS A 87 18.96 5.34 -7.83
CA LYS A 87 19.64 5.79 -9.05
C LYS A 87 19.05 5.13 -10.30
N LYS A 88 18.38 3.98 -10.16
CA LYS A 88 17.78 3.20 -11.25
C LYS A 88 16.36 3.68 -11.64
N VAL A 89 15.83 4.69 -10.96
CA VAL A 89 14.44 5.15 -11.11
C VAL A 89 14.41 6.57 -11.69
N SER A 90 13.44 6.84 -12.59
CA SER A 90 13.32 8.17 -13.21
C SER A 90 13.12 9.28 -12.18
N ARG A 91 13.62 10.50 -12.47
CA ARG A 91 13.45 11.68 -11.60
C ARG A 91 11.99 11.98 -11.26
N LYS A 92 11.06 11.71 -12.20
CA LYS A 92 9.62 11.87 -12.02
C LYS A 92 9.07 10.86 -11.00
N MET A 93 9.48 9.60 -11.08
CA MET A 93 9.04 8.55 -10.17
C MET A 93 9.69 8.72 -8.78
N ASN A 94 10.98 9.05 -8.70
CA ASN A 94 11.64 9.39 -7.43
C ASN A 94 10.92 10.53 -6.71
N TYR A 95 10.52 11.58 -7.42
CA TYR A 95 9.72 12.66 -6.81
C TYR A 95 8.38 12.18 -6.27
N ARG A 96 7.68 11.28 -6.97
CA ARG A 96 6.41 10.71 -6.50
C ARG A 96 6.61 9.89 -5.23
N LEU A 97 7.64 9.05 -5.18
CA LEU A 97 7.98 8.26 -4.01
C LEU A 97 8.31 9.15 -2.81
N GLN A 98 9.26 10.09 -2.97
CA GLN A 98 9.68 11.02 -1.92
C GLN A 98 8.55 11.88 -1.35
N THR A 99 7.56 12.24 -2.17
CA THR A 99 6.47 13.15 -1.75
C THR A 99 5.22 12.43 -1.26
N LEU A 100 5.22 11.09 -1.31
CA LEU A 100 4.15 10.26 -0.77
C LEU A 100 4.12 10.40 0.77
N PRO A 101 2.98 10.76 1.38
CA PRO A 101 2.88 10.99 2.82
C PRO A 101 2.79 9.68 3.61
N TYR A 102 3.67 8.72 3.34
CA TYR A 102 3.58 7.35 3.83
C TYR A 102 3.51 7.25 5.36
N ARG A 103 4.43 7.94 6.07
CA ARG A 103 4.44 7.97 7.55
C ARG A 103 3.11 8.45 8.13
N LYS A 104 2.49 9.47 7.51
CA LYS A 104 1.19 9.97 7.92
C LYS A 104 0.09 8.96 7.66
N ILE A 105 0.13 8.24 6.53
CA ILE A 105 -0.84 7.20 6.23
C ILE A 105 -0.79 6.11 7.30
N ILE A 106 0.39 5.57 7.61
CA ILE A 106 0.56 4.59 8.70
C ILE A 106 -0.02 5.13 10.00
N SER A 107 0.46 6.30 10.44
CA SER A 107 0.05 6.85 11.74
C SER A 107 -1.45 7.05 11.81
N ASN A 108 -2.07 7.53 10.72
CA ASN A 108 -3.52 7.70 10.62
C ASN A 108 -4.28 6.38 10.63
N ILE A 109 -3.75 5.31 10.04
CA ILE A 109 -4.37 3.98 10.11
C ILE A 109 -4.29 3.47 11.53
N ASP A 110 -3.10 3.46 12.12
CA ASP A 110 -2.85 2.89 13.45
C ASP A 110 -3.72 3.56 14.52
N TYR A 111 -3.71 4.89 14.60
CA TYR A 111 -4.51 5.58 15.63
C TYR A 111 -6.02 5.40 15.40
N LYS A 112 -6.50 5.44 14.14
CA LYS A 112 -7.94 5.31 13.85
C LYS A 112 -8.46 3.90 14.06
N ALA A 113 -7.62 2.91 13.77
CA ALA A 113 -7.93 1.51 14.02
C ALA A 113 -8.02 1.26 15.53
N TYR A 114 -7.06 1.78 16.30
CA TYR A 114 -7.10 1.76 17.76
C TYR A 114 -8.37 2.40 18.33
N GLU A 115 -8.71 3.62 17.91
CA GLU A 115 -9.94 4.32 18.32
C GLU A 115 -11.23 3.53 18.00
N ARG A 116 -11.21 2.68 16.97
CA ARG A 116 -12.38 1.94 16.48
C ARG A 116 -12.35 0.45 16.86
N GLY A 117 -11.39 0.03 17.69
CA GLY A 117 -11.23 -1.37 18.10
C GLY A 117 -10.91 -2.33 16.95
N SER A 118 -10.27 -1.84 15.87
CA SER A 118 -9.82 -2.68 14.76
C SER A 118 -8.34 -3.04 14.92
N ASN A 119 -7.97 -4.29 14.63
CA ASN A 119 -6.57 -4.71 14.71
C ASN A 119 -5.80 -4.32 13.45
N VAL A 120 -4.54 -3.92 13.64
CA VAL A 120 -3.58 -3.67 12.56
C VAL A 120 -2.42 -4.65 12.72
N ILE A 121 -2.21 -5.47 11.70
CA ILE A 121 -1.15 -6.49 11.67
C ILE A 121 -0.08 -6.05 10.68
N GLU A 122 1.17 -5.99 11.14
CA GLU A 122 2.33 -5.78 10.26
C GLU A 122 2.78 -7.12 9.66
N ALA A 123 2.89 -7.20 8.33
CA ALA A 123 3.35 -8.39 7.61
C ALA A 123 4.65 -8.12 6.84
N ASP A 124 5.53 -9.13 6.73
CA ASP A 124 6.72 -9.04 5.90
C ASP A 124 6.32 -9.11 4.41
N ALA A 125 6.72 -8.10 3.65
CA ALA A 125 6.51 -8.00 2.22
C ALA A 125 7.61 -8.66 1.38
N LYS A 126 8.60 -9.28 2.03
CA LYS A 126 9.74 -9.86 1.33
C LYS A 126 9.27 -10.87 0.28
N ARG A 127 9.63 -10.59 -0.98
CA ARG A 127 9.27 -11.39 -2.16
C ARG A 127 7.77 -11.42 -2.51
N SER A 128 6.89 -10.72 -1.78
CA SER A 128 5.43 -10.68 -2.03
C SER A 128 5.08 -10.25 -3.47
N LEU A 129 5.97 -9.49 -4.12
CA LEU A 129 5.78 -8.96 -5.47
C LEU A 129 6.26 -9.88 -6.60
N ILE A 130 6.98 -10.95 -6.29
CA ILE A 130 7.58 -11.88 -7.25
C ILE A 130 7.17 -13.33 -7.00
N THR A 131 6.55 -13.61 -5.86
CA THR A 131 5.93 -14.90 -5.53
C THR A 131 4.59 -15.04 -6.26
N CYS A 132 4.34 -16.21 -6.84
CA CYS A 132 3.05 -16.53 -7.42
C CYS A 132 2.09 -16.98 -6.31
N SER A 133 0.96 -16.28 -6.17
CA SER A 133 -0.02 -16.63 -5.14
C SER A 133 -0.58 -18.06 -5.32
N PRO A 134 -0.95 -18.51 -6.54
CA PRO A 134 -1.41 -19.89 -6.75
C PRO A 134 -0.37 -21.02 -6.64
N CYS A 135 0.87 -20.81 -7.07
CA CYS A 135 1.87 -21.90 -7.18
C CYS A 135 3.13 -21.71 -6.34
N ARG A 136 3.18 -20.63 -5.54
CA ARG A 136 4.28 -20.23 -4.65
C ARG A 136 5.66 -20.11 -5.31
N SER A 137 5.75 -20.18 -6.63
CA SER A 137 7.02 -20.00 -7.34
C SER A 137 7.54 -18.58 -7.18
N VAL A 138 8.79 -18.44 -6.74
CA VAL A 138 9.49 -17.16 -6.64
C VAL A 138 10.37 -16.98 -7.88
N ASP A 139 10.03 -16.04 -8.75
CA ASP A 139 10.86 -15.68 -9.90
C ASP A 139 10.79 -14.18 -10.13
N LYS A 140 11.95 -13.51 -10.22
CA LYS A 140 12.03 -12.06 -10.52
C LYS A 140 11.35 -11.71 -11.85
N ARG A 141 11.32 -12.65 -12.80
CA ARG A 141 10.67 -12.49 -14.12
C ARG A 141 9.14 -12.61 -14.04
N ASN A 142 8.58 -12.97 -12.89
CA ASN A 142 7.12 -12.97 -12.70
C ASN A 142 6.54 -11.55 -12.72
N ARG A 143 7.36 -10.54 -12.41
CA ARG A 143 6.98 -9.13 -12.46
C ARG A 143 7.92 -8.36 -13.38
N ILE A 144 7.35 -7.77 -14.43
CA ILE A 144 8.05 -6.86 -15.33
C ILE A 144 7.29 -5.54 -15.29
N ASP A 145 7.95 -4.52 -14.73
CA ASP A 145 7.38 -3.19 -14.50
C ASP A 145 6.04 -3.22 -13.74
N SER A 146 4.95 -2.86 -14.43
CA SER A 146 3.58 -2.77 -13.93
C SER A 146 2.75 -4.02 -14.21
N LYS A 147 3.34 -5.07 -14.80
CA LYS A 147 2.65 -6.30 -15.18
C LYS A 147 3.17 -7.47 -14.36
N TYR A 148 2.25 -8.37 -14.00
CA TYR A 148 2.56 -9.63 -13.35
C TYR A 148 2.06 -10.80 -14.21
N LYS A 149 2.95 -11.75 -14.50
CA LYS A 149 2.65 -13.02 -15.18
C LYS A 149 3.55 -14.12 -14.63
N CYS A 150 2.97 -15.17 -14.07
CA CYS A 150 3.70 -16.34 -13.62
C CYS A 150 4.41 -17.01 -14.81
N LYS A 151 5.66 -17.43 -14.61
CA LYS A 151 6.43 -18.18 -15.62
C LYS A 151 6.16 -19.68 -15.62
N LYS A 152 5.66 -20.23 -14.50
CA LYS A 152 5.35 -21.66 -14.36
C LYS A 152 3.91 -22.02 -14.72
N ARG A 153 3.00 -21.05 -14.73
CA ARG A 153 1.56 -21.25 -14.97
C ARG A 153 0.97 -20.08 -15.72
N GLU A 154 -0.18 -20.28 -16.34
CA GLU A 154 -0.97 -19.24 -17.01
C GLU A 154 -1.73 -18.36 -16.00
N PHE A 155 -1.00 -17.72 -15.09
CA PHE A 155 -1.56 -16.80 -14.11
C PHE A 155 -1.06 -15.38 -14.35
N SER A 156 -1.99 -14.45 -14.59
CA SER A 156 -1.72 -13.02 -14.73
C SER A 156 -2.73 -12.21 -13.92
N LEU A 157 -2.25 -11.19 -13.23
CA LEU A 157 -3.07 -10.31 -12.40
C LEU A 157 -2.36 -8.96 -12.24
N ASN A 158 -3.04 -7.97 -11.65
CA ASN A 158 -2.35 -6.76 -11.20
C ASN A 158 -1.30 -7.11 -10.11
N PRO A 159 -0.05 -6.62 -10.22
CA PRO A 159 0.99 -6.89 -9.22
C PRO A 159 0.60 -6.50 -7.79
N HIS A 160 -0.19 -5.43 -7.61
CA HIS A 160 -0.64 -4.97 -6.29
C HIS A 160 -1.62 -5.95 -5.65
N TYR A 161 -2.53 -6.54 -6.43
CA TYR A 161 -3.42 -7.57 -5.93
C TYR A 161 -2.67 -8.85 -5.57
N VAL A 162 -1.70 -9.26 -6.39
CA VAL A 162 -0.81 -10.39 -6.07
C VAL A 162 -0.04 -10.12 -4.78
N ALA A 163 0.45 -8.90 -4.57
CA ALA A 163 1.12 -8.49 -3.34
C ALA A 163 0.21 -8.67 -2.13
N CYS A 164 -1.02 -8.12 -2.18
CA CYS A 164 -2.00 -8.24 -1.10
C CYS A 164 -2.34 -9.70 -0.79
N LEU A 165 -2.51 -10.54 -1.82
CA LEU A 165 -2.73 -11.97 -1.65
C LEU A 165 -1.53 -12.62 -0.97
N ASN A 166 -0.31 -12.36 -1.42
CA ASN A 166 0.88 -12.95 -0.80
C ASN A 166 1.10 -12.48 0.65
N LEU A 167 0.81 -11.22 0.97
CA LEU A 167 0.84 -10.72 2.35
C LEU A 167 -0.16 -11.47 3.23
N PHE A 168 -1.37 -11.70 2.74
CA PHE A 168 -2.35 -12.49 3.46
C PHE A 168 -1.89 -13.94 3.67
N SER A 169 -1.23 -14.55 2.67
CA SER A 169 -0.62 -15.88 2.79
C SER A 169 0.57 -15.93 3.77
N HIS A 170 1.17 -14.80 4.11
CA HIS A 170 2.27 -14.76 5.09
C HIS A 170 1.76 -14.70 6.53
N LEU A 171 0.51 -14.26 6.74
CA LEU A 171 -0.11 -14.17 8.06
C LEU A 171 -0.79 -15.47 8.49
N ASN A 172 -1.39 -16.17 7.53
CA ASN A 172 -1.88 -17.51 7.75
C ASN A 172 -0.78 -18.46 7.27
N ASP A 173 -0.22 -19.31 8.12
CA ASP A 173 0.58 -20.47 7.67
C ASP A 173 -0.21 -21.42 6.72
N GLY A 174 -1.47 -21.10 6.41
CA GLY A 174 -2.38 -21.79 5.51
C GLY A 174 -2.49 -21.19 4.10
N GLU A 175 -2.89 -22.04 3.16
CA GLU A 175 -2.97 -21.76 1.73
C GLU A 175 -4.14 -20.83 1.35
N ILE A 176 -3.87 -19.81 0.51
CA ILE A 176 -4.94 -19.09 -0.19
C ILE A 176 -5.39 -19.93 -1.38
N ALA A 177 -6.55 -20.59 -1.24
CA ALA A 177 -7.26 -21.17 -2.37
C ALA A 177 -8.04 -20.07 -3.12
N ILE A 178 -7.46 -19.51 -4.19
CA ILE A 178 -8.22 -18.67 -5.13
C ILE A 178 -9.09 -19.62 -5.98
N ARG A 179 -10.35 -19.83 -5.59
CA ARG A 179 -11.32 -20.54 -6.44
C ARG A 179 -11.74 -19.61 -7.58
N GLY A 180 -11.11 -19.81 -8.74
CA GLY A 180 -11.43 -19.10 -9.97
C GLY A 180 -10.54 -19.53 -11.13
N GLY A 181 -10.76 -20.75 -11.64
CA GLY A 181 -10.14 -21.27 -12.86
C GLY A 181 -9.49 -22.66 -12.73
N LYS A 182 -10.33 -23.71 -12.87
CA LYS A 182 -10.03 -25.13 -13.14
C LYS A 182 -9.06 -25.91 -12.19
N ASN A 183 -9.68 -26.87 -11.48
CA ASN A 183 -9.23 -28.10 -10.74
C ASN A 183 -7.72 -28.45 -10.61
N VAL A 184 -7.14 -28.57 -9.38
CA VAL A 184 -6.97 -29.75 -8.45
C VAL A 184 -5.46 -30.15 -8.40
N PRO A 185 -4.83 -30.77 -7.35
CA PRO A 185 -5.33 -31.36 -6.09
C PRO A 185 -4.70 -30.87 -4.75
N ASN A 186 -5.42 -31.12 -3.66
CA ASN A 186 -4.88 -31.46 -2.32
C ASN A 186 -4.56 -32.97 -2.33
N PRO A 187 -3.45 -33.52 -1.79
CA PRO A 187 -3.52 -33.98 -0.38
C PRO A 187 -2.18 -34.18 0.41
N LYS A 188 -2.31 -34.04 1.74
CA LYS A 188 -1.69 -34.76 2.90
C LYS A 188 -0.37 -34.33 3.57
N GLY A 189 -0.49 -34.25 4.90
CA GLY A 189 0.56 -34.32 5.95
C GLY A 189 0.44 -33.12 6.90
N GLY A 190 -0.03 -33.16 8.15
CA GLY A 190 -0.08 -34.23 9.15
C GLY A 190 0.57 -33.70 10.44
N LEU A 191 -0.26 -33.35 11.44
CA LEU A 191 0.02 -33.20 12.88
C LEU A 191 1.01 -32.12 13.38
N SER A 192 0.50 -31.15 14.16
CA SER A 192 0.63 -31.11 15.64
C SER A 192 0.52 -29.68 16.21
N GLY A 193 -0.24 -29.53 17.33
CA GLY A 193 -0.03 -28.47 18.31
C GLY A 193 -0.95 -27.25 18.30
N VAL A 194 -2.26 -27.40 18.53
CA VAL A 194 -3.09 -26.28 19.00
C VAL A 194 -2.90 -26.13 20.51
N ARG A 195 -2.11 -25.13 20.94
CA ARG A 195 -2.19 -24.63 22.33
C ARG A 195 -3.45 -23.79 22.44
N GLN A 196 -4.45 -24.31 23.14
CA GLN A 196 -5.60 -23.52 23.59
C GLN A 196 -5.11 -22.50 24.63
N PHE A 197 -5.33 -21.22 24.37
CA PHE A 197 -5.32 -20.19 25.41
C PHE A 197 -6.78 -19.85 25.72
N SER A 198 -7.25 -20.30 26.87
CA SER A 198 -8.50 -19.85 27.49
C SER A 198 -8.20 -18.60 28.32
N PRO A 199 -8.95 -17.50 28.20
CA PRO A 199 -8.97 -16.47 29.23
C PRO A 199 -10.01 -16.81 30.30
N GLN A 200 -9.66 -16.53 31.55
CA GLN A 200 -10.52 -16.57 32.74
C GLN A 200 -11.62 -15.50 32.67
#